data_AF-A0A967FFW4-F1
#
_entry.id   AF-A0A967FFW4-F1
#
_cell.length_a   1.000
_cell.length_b   1.000
_cell.length_c   1.000
_cell.angle_alpha   90.00
_cell.angle_beta   90.00
_cell.angle_gamma   90.00
#
_symmetry.space_group_name_H-M   'P 1'
#
loop_
_entity.id
_entity.type
_entity.pdbx_description
1 polymer ?
#
loop_
_entity_poly.entity_id
_entity_poly.type
_entity_poly.pdbx_seq_one_letter_code
_entity_poly.pdbx_strand_id
1 'polypeptide(L)'
;MGQAEIGEVASTTFIVALIVDLFITLIGEFSVPHASEVAARAAHDISHGRYRNHFWWGSIGLGHVVPLVLVLFLSGLPVFGAIAAVCAIVGLYLFE
;
A
#
# COMPACT_ATOMS: atom_id res chain seq x y z
N MET A 1 -12.85 -27.09 -3.06
CA MET A 1 -12.83 -25.63 -2.92
C MET A 1 -13.45 -25.03 -4.15
N GLY A 2 -14.48 -24.19 -4.01
CA GLY A 2 -15.16 -23.54 -5.15
C GLY A 2 -14.39 -22.31 -5.64
N GLN A 3 -14.58 -21.90 -6.90
CA GLN A 3 -13.99 -20.66 -7.45
C GLN A 3 -14.36 -19.42 -6.60
N ALA A 4 -15.61 -19.35 -6.10
CA ALA A 4 -16.08 -18.26 -5.25
C ALA A 4 -15.34 -18.20 -3.89
N GLU A 5 -15.08 -19.36 -3.30
CA GLU A 5 -14.36 -19.50 -2.03
C GLU A 5 -12.90 -19.01 -2.15
N ILE A 6 -12.24 -19.33 -3.26
CA ILE A 6 -10.88 -18.86 -3.55
C ILE A 6 -10.85 -17.32 -3.68
N GLY A 7 -11.83 -16.73 -4.39
CA GLY A 7 -11.90 -15.28 -4.56
C GLY A 7 -12.14 -14.52 -3.24
N GLU A 8 -12.96 -15.09 -2.36
CA GLU A 8 -13.24 -14.53 -1.03
C GLU A 8 -12.00 -14.58 -0.12
N VAL A 9 -11.33 -15.73 -0.07
CA VAL A 9 -10.09 -15.89 0.70
C VAL A 9 -9.00 -14.96 0.17
N ALA A 10 -8.85 -14.85 -1.15
CA ALA A 10 -7.87 -13.95 -1.77
C ALA A 10 -8.16 -12.48 -1.45
N SER A 11 -9.41 -12.04 -1.57
CA SER A 11 -9.82 -10.66 -1.28
C SER A 11 -9.59 -10.31 0.19
N THR A 12 -9.99 -11.21 1.11
CA THR A 12 -9.81 -11.03 2.55
C THR A 12 -8.32 -10.95 2.91
N THR A 13 -7.51 -11.88 2.39
CA THR A 13 -6.06 -11.89 2.62
C THR A 13 -5.42 -10.62 2.09
N PHE A 14 -5.82 -10.17 0.90
CA PHE A 14 -5.26 -8.97 0.29
C PHE A 14 -5.64 -7.69 1.06
N ILE A 15 -6.89 -7.56 1.53
CA ILE A 15 -7.30 -6.45 2.40
C ILE A 15 -6.45 -6.42 3.68
N VAL A 16 -6.31 -7.57 4.35
CA VAL A 16 -5.51 -7.66 5.58
C VAL A 16 -4.05 -7.28 5.31
N ALA A 17 -3.46 -7.79 4.21
CA ALA A 17 -2.11 -7.45 3.81
C ALA A 17 -1.93 -5.95 3.56
N LEU A 18 -2.84 -5.30 2.82
CA LEU A 18 -2.79 -3.86 2.58
C LEU A 18 -2.89 -3.04 3.87
N ILE A 19 -3.76 -3.44 4.81
CA ILE A 19 -3.91 -2.71 6.08
C ILE A 19 -2.65 -2.86 6.95
N VAL A 20 -2.11 -4.08 7.04
CA VAL A 20 -0.91 -4.36 7.81
C VAL A 20 0.30 -3.64 7.21
N ASP A 21 0.47 -3.70 5.89
CA ASP A 21 1.57 -3.03 5.19
C ASP A 21 1.49 -1.50 5.35
N LEU A 22 0.29 -0.92 5.19
CA LEU A 22 0.07 0.51 5.42
C LEU A 22 0.46 0.91 6.85
N PHE A 23 0.05 0.11 7.83
CA PHE A 23 0.35 0.36 9.23
C PHE A 23 1.86 0.28 9.51
N ILE A 24 2.54 -0.76 9.01
CA ILE A 24 3.98 -0.93 9.14
C ILE A 24 4.73 0.21 8.46
N THR A 25 4.30 0.63 7.26
CA THR A 25 4.91 1.72 6.49
C THR A 25 4.82 3.05 7.23
N LEU A 26 3.63 3.40 7.74
CA LEU A 26 3.43 4.65 8.48
C LEU A 26 4.17 4.65 9.82
N ILE A 27 4.19 3.52 10.54
CA ILE A 27 4.94 3.41 11.80
C ILE A 27 6.45 3.46 11.56
N GLY A 28 6.93 2.75 10.54
CA GLY A 28 8.34 2.76 10.15
C GLY A 28 8.84 4.18 9.91
N GLU A 29 8.05 4.97 9.18
CA GLU A 29 8.40 6.34 8.82
C GLU A 29 8.31 7.32 10.00
N PHE A 30 7.27 7.22 10.85
CA PHE A 30 6.99 8.23 11.89
C PHE A 30 7.41 7.86 13.30
N SER A 31 7.62 6.58 13.60
CA SER A 31 7.82 6.12 14.98
C SER A 31 9.20 5.52 15.24
N VAL A 32 9.94 5.13 14.21
CA VAL A 32 11.26 4.48 14.37
C VAL A 32 12.35 5.55 14.48
N PRO A 33 13.13 5.58 15.58
CA PRO A 33 14.32 6.42 15.67
C PRO A 33 15.32 6.03 14.58
N HIS A 34 15.62 6.96 13.70
CA HIS A 34 16.59 6.75 12.63
C HIS A 34 18.00 6.70 13.24
N ALA A 35 18.72 5.59 13.02
CA ALA A 35 20.02 5.33 13.65
C ALA A 35 21.12 6.34 13.27
N SER A 36 20.91 7.14 12.23
CA SER A 36 21.85 8.18 11.79
C SER A 36 21.13 9.42 11.28
N GLU A 37 21.82 10.56 11.29
CA GLU A 37 21.31 11.79 10.70
C GLU A 37 21.06 11.68 9.20
N VAL A 38 21.82 10.83 8.49
CA VAL A 38 21.62 10.60 7.05
C VAL A 38 20.31 9.86 6.82
N ALA A 39 20.03 8.82 7.62
CA ALA A 39 18.77 8.09 7.56
C ALA A 39 17.57 9.00 7.92
N ALA A 40 17.71 9.83 8.95
CA ALA A 40 16.66 10.78 9.33
C ALA A 40 16.37 11.81 8.22
N ARG A 41 17.40 12.30 7.53
CA ARG A 41 17.25 13.21 6.39
C ARG A 41 16.60 12.51 5.20
N ALA A 42 16.99 11.28 4.90
CA ALA A 42 16.40 10.50 3.82
C ALA A 42 14.89 10.26 4.07
N ALA A 43 14.50 9.86 5.27
CA ALA A 43 13.10 9.71 5.66
C ALA A 43 12.33 11.03 5.51
N HIS A 44 12.89 12.14 6.00
CA HIS A 44 12.29 13.46 5.79
C HIS A 44 12.12 13.79 4.29
N ASP A 45 13.10 13.48 3.45
CA ASP A 45 13.02 13.69 2.00
C ASP A 45 11.94 12.82 1.33
N ILE A 46 11.70 11.62 1.85
CA ILE A 46 10.65 10.68 1.43
C ILE A 46 9.27 11.21 1.83
N SER A 47 9.04 11.51 3.11
CA SER A 47 7.71 11.89 3.60
C SER A 47 7.33 13.35 3.37
N HIS A 48 8.29 14.28 3.40
CA HIS A 48 8.01 15.73 3.37
C HIS A 48 8.82 16.51 2.33
N GLY A 49 9.95 15.98 1.88
CA GLY A 49 10.84 16.67 0.94
C GLY A 49 10.56 16.37 -0.53
N ARG A 50 11.64 16.06 -1.27
CA ARG A 50 11.62 15.91 -2.73
C ARG A 50 10.72 14.77 -3.21
N TYR A 51 10.63 13.68 -2.45
CA TYR A 51 9.94 12.45 -2.86
C TYR A 51 8.53 12.32 -2.26
N ARG A 52 8.03 13.33 -1.54
CA ARG A 52 6.71 13.31 -0.89
C ARG A 52 5.56 12.89 -1.79
N ASN A 53 5.60 13.22 -3.09
CA ASN A 53 4.53 12.83 -4.01
C ASN A 53 4.57 11.33 -4.33
N HIS A 54 5.77 10.73 -4.42
CA HIS A 54 5.93 9.30 -4.62
C HIS A 54 5.44 8.55 -3.39
N PHE A 55 5.77 9.05 -2.19
CA PHE A 55 5.29 8.48 -0.94
C PHE A 55 3.76 8.64 -0.77
N TRP A 56 3.24 9.87 -0.72
CA TRP A 56 1.84 10.11 -0.38
C TRP A 56 0.86 9.73 -1.49
N TRP A 57 1.13 10.12 -2.74
CA TRP A 57 0.19 9.84 -3.84
C TRP A 57 0.48 8.48 -4.50
N GLY A 58 1.75 8.10 -4.59
CA GLY A 58 2.15 6.80 -5.14
C GLY A 58 1.91 5.65 -4.17
N SER A 59 2.72 5.56 -3.11
CA SER A 59 2.65 4.45 -2.17
C SER A 59 1.35 4.44 -1.36
N ILE A 60 1.05 5.53 -0.64
CA ILE A 60 -0.12 5.57 0.25
C ILE A 60 -1.42 5.66 -0.56
N GLY A 61 -1.53 6.62 -1.47
CA GLY A 61 -2.72 6.82 -2.29
C GLY A 61 -2.98 5.65 -3.24
N LEU A 62 -2.13 5.49 -4.25
CA LEU A 62 -2.30 4.48 -5.29
C LEU A 62 -2.00 3.06 -4.80
N GLY A 63 -1.00 2.86 -3.94
CA GLY A 63 -0.60 1.54 -3.46
C GLY A 63 -1.48 0.93 -2.38
N HIS A 64 -2.20 1.76 -1.60
CA HIS A 64 -3.01 1.28 -0.47
C HIS A 64 -4.47 1.74 -0.55
N VAL A 65 -4.72 3.05 -0.60
CA VAL A 65 -6.09 3.59 -0.53
C VAL A 65 -6.93 3.15 -1.72
N VAL A 66 -6.41 3.31 -2.94
CA VAL A 66 -7.11 2.88 -4.17
C VAL A 66 -7.43 1.39 -4.15
N PRO A 67 -6.48 0.45 -3.96
CA PRO A 67 -6.79 -0.97 -3.96
C PRO A 67 -7.72 -1.40 -2.82
N LEU A 68 -7.62 -0.79 -1.63
CA LEU A 68 -8.57 -1.03 -0.55
C LEU A 68 -10.00 -0.66 -0.95
N VAL A 69 -10.19 0.52 -1.55
CA VAL A 69 -11.50 0.97 -2.04
C VAL A 69 -12.02 0.03 -3.12
N LEU A 70 -11.17 -0.37 -4.08
CA LEU A 70 -11.57 -1.28 -5.15
C LEU A 70 -12.03 -2.64 -4.61
N VAL A 71 -11.30 -3.23 -3.66
CA VAL A 71 -11.63 -4.56 -3.16
C VAL A 71 -12.82 -4.52 -2.18
N LEU A 72 -12.93 -3.48 -1.34
CA LEU A 72 -14.04 -3.38 -0.39
C LEU A 72 -15.40 -3.11 -1.06
N PHE A 73 -15.42 -2.32 -2.13
CA PHE A 73 -16.67 -1.87 -2.74
C PHE A 73 -16.97 -2.51 -4.09
N LEU A 74 -15.96 -3.06 -4.79
CA LEU A 74 -16.10 -3.50 -6.18
C LEU A 74 -15.57 -4.93 -6.43
N SER A 75 -15.25 -5.71 -5.39
CA SER A 75 -14.76 -7.10 -5.51
C SER A 75 -15.73 -8.10 -6.14
N GLY A 76 -17.01 -7.72 -6.33
CA GLY A 76 -17.99 -8.53 -7.06
C GLY A 76 -17.66 -8.76 -8.54
N LEU A 77 -16.73 -7.98 -9.11
CA LEU A 77 -16.24 -8.16 -10.48
C LEU A 77 -14.72 -8.44 -10.47
N PRO A 78 -14.24 -9.57 -11.05
CA PRO A 78 -12.84 -9.96 -10.99
C PRO A 78 -11.85 -8.93 -11.53
N VAL A 79 -12.27 -8.11 -12.50
CA VAL A 79 -11.44 -7.06 -13.10
C VAL A 79 -10.95 -6.04 -12.06
N PHE A 80 -11.76 -5.71 -11.05
CA PHE A 80 -11.35 -4.74 -10.03
C PHE A 80 -10.32 -5.33 -9.06
N GLY A 81 -10.36 -6.63 -8.81
CA GLY A 81 -9.29 -7.32 -8.07
C GLY A 81 -7.95 -7.26 -8.80
N ALA A 82 -7.96 -7.45 -10.14
CA ALA A 82 -6.75 -7.32 -10.95
C ALA A 82 -6.21 -5.88 -10.97
N ILE A 83 -7.09 -4.88 -11.13
CA ILE A 83 -6.69 -3.47 -11.09
C ILE A 83 -6.11 -3.13 -9.71
N ALA A 84 -6.74 -3.59 -8.63
CA ALA A 84 -6.24 -3.37 -7.27
C ALA A 84 -4.84 -3.98 -7.07
N ALA A 85 -4.60 -5.20 -7.57
CA ALA A 85 -3.28 -5.82 -7.52
C ALA A 85 -2.22 -5.00 -8.28
N VAL A 86 -2.55 -4.49 -9.48
CA VAL A 86 -1.64 -3.62 -10.25
C VAL A 86 -1.38 -2.31 -9.51
N CYS A 87 -2.41 -1.66 -8.95
CA CYS A 87 -2.25 -0.45 -8.15
C CYS A 87 -1.31 -0.67 -6.96
N ALA A 88 -1.47 -1.78 -6.23
CA ALA A 88 -0.58 -2.12 -5.12
C ALA A 88 0.87 -2.32 -5.56
N ILE A 89 1.12 -3.03 -6.67
CA ILE A 89 2.47 -3.25 -7.22
C ILE A 89 3.11 -1.92 -7.66
N VAL A 90 2.35 -1.06 -8.35
CA VAL A 90 2.86 0.26 -8.77
C VAL A 90 3.16 1.14 -7.55
N GLY A 91 2.29 1.14 -6.55
CA GLY A 91 2.52 1.89 -5.32
C GLY A 91 3.74 1.40 -4.54
N LEU A 92 3.96 0.08 -4.49
CA LEU A 92 5.16 -0.52 -3.90
C LEU A 92 6.43 -0.06 -4.64
N TYR A 93 6.43 -0.08 -5.99
CA TYR A 93 7.55 0.41 -6.78
C TYR A 93 7.82 1.92 -6.56
N LEU A 94 6.78 2.72 -6.30
CA LEU A 94 6.94 4.14 -5.99
C LEU A 94 7.43 4.40 -4.56
N PHE A 95 7.38 3.38 -3.69
CA PHE A 95 7.92 3.44 -2.33
C PHE A 95 9.42 3.12 -2.28
N GLU A 96 9.86 2.15 -3.07
CA GLU A 96 11.28 1.72 -3.19
C GLU A 96 12.18 2.72 -3.94
#